data_AF-A0A3C1BX97-F1
#
_entry.id   AF-A0A3C1BX97-F1
#
_cell.length_a   1.000
_cell.length_b   1.000
_cell.length_c   1.000
_cell.angle_alpha   90.00
_cell.angle_beta   90.00
_cell.angle_gamma   90.00
#
_symmetry.space_group_name_H-M   'P 1'
#
loop_
_entity.id
_entity.type
_entity.pdbx_description
1 polymer ?
#
loop_
_entity_poly.entity_id
_entity_poly.type
_entity_poly.pdbx_seq_one_letter_code
_entity_poly.pdbx_strand_id
1 'polypeptide(L)' 'IRVNVDAESYREKREDSLRRYARKKAQQVLKARRRTTLEPMNAYERHVIHAALQDMENITTHSTGVEPNRRVVIEYVR' A
#
# COMPACT_ATOMS: atom_id res chain seq x y z
N ILE A 1 -3.07 12.47 -31.94
CA ILE A 1 -3.05 11.00 -31.68
C ILE A 1 -2.98 10.82 -30.17
N ARG A 2 -4.06 10.34 -29.52
CA ARG A 2 -4.10 10.07 -28.07
C ARG A 2 -3.62 8.64 -27.84
N VAL A 3 -2.44 8.47 -27.24
CA VAL A 3 -1.91 7.18 -26.81
C VAL A 3 -2.58 6.81 -25.48
N ASN A 4 -3.79 6.25 -25.55
CA ASN A 4 -4.56 5.85 -24.36
C ASN A 4 -4.57 4.34 -24.11
N VAL A 5 -3.85 3.53 -24.89
CA VAL A 5 -4.09 2.07 -24.93
C VAL A 5 -3.08 1.24 -24.13
N ASP A 6 -1.85 1.72 -23.89
CA ASP A 6 -0.86 0.95 -23.11
C ASP A 6 -0.84 1.24 -21.59
N ALA A 7 -1.35 2.40 -21.18
CA ALA A 7 -1.27 2.84 -19.78
C ALA A 7 -2.30 2.18 -18.86
N GLU A 8 -3.50 1.85 -19.36
CA GLU A 8 -4.56 1.25 -18.53
C GLU A 8 -4.17 -0.14 -18.04
N SER A 9 -3.72 -1.02 -18.94
CA SER A 9 -3.26 -2.37 -18.56
C SER A 9 -2.05 -2.34 -17.62
N TYR A 10 -1.13 -1.38 -17.79
CA TYR A 10 0.01 -1.25 -16.88
C TYR A 10 -0.42 -0.75 -15.50
N ARG A 11 -1.31 0.25 -15.44
CA ARG A 11 -1.83 0.78 -14.17
C ARG A 11 -2.58 -0.27 -13.39
N GLU A 12 -3.46 -1.04 -14.03
CA GLU A 12 -4.19 -2.12 -13.37
C GLU A 12 -3.26 -3.20 -12.82
N LYS A 13 -2.28 -3.67 -13.62
CA LYS A 13 -1.29 -4.66 -13.17
C LYS A 13 -0.45 -4.13 -12.01
N ARG A 14 -0.07 -2.85 -12.05
CA ARG A 14 0.68 -2.19 -10.98
C ARG A 14 -0.14 -2.13 -9.70
N GLU A 15 -1.40 -1.75 -9.81
CA GLU A 15 -2.32 -1.65 -8.68
C GLU A 15 -2.55 -3.02 -8.03
N ASP A 16 -2.82 -4.06 -8.83
CA ASP A 16 -2.98 -5.43 -8.32
C ASP A 16 -1.70 -5.91 -7.61
N SER A 17 -0.53 -5.60 -8.16
CA SER A 17 0.75 -5.92 -7.52
C SER A 17 0.92 -5.21 -6.17
N LEU A 18 0.53 -3.95 -6.07
CA LEU A 18 0.57 -3.18 -4.81
C LEU A 18 -0.41 -3.74 -3.78
N ARG A 19 -1.64 -4.10 -4.18
CA ARG A 19 -2.63 -4.74 -3.32
C ARG A 19 -2.11 -6.06 -2.76
N ARG A 20 -1.51 -6.92 -3.61
CA ARG A 20 -0.89 -8.19 -3.18
C ARG A 20 0.28 -7.95 -2.22
N TYR A 21 1.15 -6.99 -2.53
CA TYR A 21 2.28 -6.62 -1.70
C TYR A 21 1.83 -6.14 -0.31
N ALA A 22 0.85 -5.24 -0.26
CA ALA A 22 0.27 -4.72 0.98
C ALA A 22 -0.30 -5.83 1.85
N ARG A 23 -1.13 -6.71 1.27
CA ARG A 23 -1.72 -7.85 1.99
C ARG A 23 -0.65 -8.79 2.55
N LYS A 24 0.38 -9.11 1.76
CA LYS A 24 1.51 -9.95 2.22
C LYS A 24 2.22 -9.32 3.43
N LYS A 25 2.47 -8.01 3.40
CA LYS A 25 3.10 -7.28 4.51
C LYS A 25 2.21 -7.19 5.74
N ALA A 26 0.92 -6.93 5.57
CA ALA A 26 -0.04 -6.90 6.66
C ALA A 26 -0.15 -8.28 7.36
N GLN A 27 -0.14 -9.38 6.61
CA GLN A 27 -0.11 -10.73 7.19
C GLN A 27 1.17 -11.00 8.00
N GLN A 28 2.32 -10.45 7.60
CA GLN A 28 3.55 -10.51 8.39
C GLN A 28 3.42 -9.70 9.68
N VAL A 29 2.83 -8.49 9.61
CA VAL A 29 2.58 -7.63 10.77
C VAL A 29 1.61 -8.29 11.76
N LEU A 30 0.52 -8.90 11.27
CA LEU A 30 -0.44 -9.66 12.10
C LEU A 30 0.25 -10.77 12.89
N LYS A 31 1.10 -11.56 12.22
CA LYS A 31 1.81 -12.68 12.85
C LYS A 31 2.89 -12.21 13.82
N ALA A 32 3.66 -11.20 13.45
CA ALA A 32 4.76 -10.69 14.26
C ALA A 32 4.31 -9.73 15.37
N ARG A 33 3.07 -9.20 15.29
CA ARG A 33 2.53 -8.11 16.12
C ARG A 33 3.48 -6.91 16.22
N ARG A 34 4.18 -6.63 15.12
CA ARG A 34 5.18 -5.56 15.01
C ARG A 34 4.93 -4.75 13.76
N ARG A 35 4.87 -3.42 13.92
CA ARG A 35 4.72 -2.49 12.80
C ARG A 35 5.84 -2.63 11.75
N THR A 36 5.50 -2.40 10.49
CA THR A 36 6.43 -2.38 9.37
C THR A 36 6.23 -1.11 8.55
N THR A 37 7.33 -0.44 8.23
CA THR A 37 7.33 0.71 7.31
C THR A 37 7.63 0.24 5.90
N LEU A 38 6.84 0.68 4.93
CA LEU A 38 7.06 0.40 3.51
C LEU A 38 8.03 1.40 2.89
N GLU A 39 8.45 1.11 1.65
CA GLU A 39 9.23 2.05 0.85
C GLU A 39 8.42 3.33 0.53
N PRO A 40 9.10 4.48 0.31
CA PRO A 40 8.45 5.68 -0.19
C PRO A 40 7.74 5.42 -1.52
N MET A 41 6.56 6.01 -1.68
CA MET A 41 5.76 5.86 -2.89
C MET A 41 4.86 7.07 -3.09
N ASN A 42 4.39 7.28 -4.32
CA ASN A 42 3.58 8.46 -4.63
C ASN A 42 2.19 8.39 -3.96
N ALA A 43 1.47 9.52 -3.95
CA ALA A 43 0.17 9.62 -3.29
C ALA A 43 -0.86 8.57 -3.77
N TYR A 44 -0.87 8.22 -5.05
CA TYR A 44 -1.78 7.22 -5.62
C TYR A 44 -1.46 5.82 -5.09
N GLU A 45 -0.18 5.42 -5.11
CA GLU A 45 0.25 4.11 -4.61
C GLU A 45 -0.04 3.98 -3.10
N ARG A 46 0.17 5.06 -2.31
CA ARG A 46 -0.20 5.06 -0.88
C ARG A 46 -1.70 4.86 -0.70
N HIS A 47 -2.52 5.54 -1.49
CA HIS A 47 -3.98 5.39 -1.44
C HIS A 47 -4.41 3.95 -1.75
N VAL A 48 -3.82 3.30 -2.77
CA VAL A 48 -4.08 1.90 -3.09
C VAL A 48 -3.77 0.99 -1.90
N ILE A 49 -2.65 1.20 -1.20
CA ILE A 49 -2.29 0.41 -0.02
C ILE A 49 -3.27 0.62 1.13
N HIS A 50 -3.63 1.88 1.41
CA HIS A 50 -4.61 2.22 2.43
C HIS A 50 -5.95 1.52 2.15
N ALA A 51 -6.47 1.65 0.93
CA ALA A 51 -7.71 1.01 0.51
C ALA A 51 -7.63 -0.53 0.56
N ALA A 52 -6.49 -1.12 0.17
CA ALA A 52 -6.32 -2.57 0.17
C ALA A 52 -6.35 -3.22 1.56
N LEU A 53 -6.08 -2.44 2.61
CA LEU A 53 -5.95 -2.90 3.99
C LEU A 53 -7.04 -2.34 4.92
N GLN A 54 -7.94 -1.48 4.42
CA GLN A 54 -8.95 -0.81 5.25
C GLN A 54 -9.89 -1.79 5.97
N ASP A 55 -10.21 -2.92 5.33
CA ASP A 55 -11.15 -3.93 5.84
C ASP A 55 -10.43 -5.06 6.60
N MET A 56 -9.11 -4.95 6.80
CA MET A 56 -8.34 -6.00 7.48
C MET A 56 -8.40 -5.81 9.00
N GLU A 57 -9.08 -6.72 9.69
CA GLU A 57 -9.15 -6.70 11.15
C GLU A 57 -7.77 -6.70 11.81
N ASN A 58 -7.65 -5.96 12.92
CA ASN A 58 -6.43 -5.82 13.71
C ASN A 58 -5.24 -5.20 12.96
N ILE A 59 -5.47 -4.57 11.81
CA ILE A 59 -4.46 -3.83 11.06
C ILE A 59 -4.93 -2.39 10.87
N THR A 60 -4.04 -1.45 11.12
CA THR A 60 -4.20 -0.05 10.73
C THR A 60 -3.06 0.40 9.83
N THR A 61 -3.30 1.46 9.08
CA THR A 61 -2.29 2.05 8.20
C THR A 61 -2.29 3.56 8.33
N HIS A 62 -1.11 4.16 8.33
CA HIS A 62 -0.96 5.61 8.31
C HIS A 62 0.26 6.02 7.48
N SER A 63 0.21 7.21 6.88
CA SER A 63 1.33 7.75 6.11
C SER A 63 2.21 8.63 7.00
N THR A 64 3.53 8.42 6.98
CA THR A 64 4.54 9.20 7.73
C THR A 64 5.61 9.78 6.81
N GLY A 65 6.27 10.85 7.24
CA GLY A 65 7.27 11.58 6.46
C GLY A 65 6.67 12.63 5.51
N VAL A 66 7.55 13.30 4.78
CA VAL A 66 7.24 14.36 3.81
C VAL A 66 7.58 13.91 2.40
N GLU A 67 6.85 14.40 1.40
CA GLU A 67 7.15 14.12 0.00
C GLU A 67 8.59 14.56 -0.35
N PRO A 68 9.34 13.82 -1.19
CA PRO A 68 8.97 12.56 -1.87
C PRO A 68 9.18 11.29 -1.01
N ASN A 69 9.69 11.46 0.20
CA ASN A 69 10.05 10.39 1.12
C ASN A 69 8.87 9.92 1.99
N ARG A 70 7.64 10.20 1.59
CA ARG A 70 6.44 9.87 2.36
C ARG A 70 6.15 8.37 2.22
N ARG A 71 6.00 7.69 3.36
CA ARG A 71 5.90 6.22 3.45
C ARG A 71 4.60 5.82 4.12
N VAL A 72 4.13 4.60 3.85
CA VAL A 72 3.03 3.98 4.60
C VAL A 72 3.60 3.08 5.69
N VAL A 73 3.07 3.22 6.90
CA VAL A 73 3.32 2.32 8.03
C VAL A 73 2.10 1.43 8.18
N ILE A 74 2.33 0.13 8.28
CA ILE A 74 1.33 -0.88 8.62
C ILE A 74 1.57 -1.29 10.07
N GLU A 75 0.55 -1.21 10.90
CA GLU A 75 0.64 -1.44 12.33
C GLU A 75 -0.46 -2.40 12.81
N TYR A 76 -0.10 -3.27 13.75
CA TYR A 76 -1.04 -4.15 14.43
C TYR A 76 -1.77 -3.38 15.52
N VAL A 77 -3.09 -3.40 15.48
CA VAL A 77 -3.96 -2.79 16.50
C VAL A 77 -4.82 -3.88 17.13
N ARG A 78 -5.02 -3.82 18.44
CA ARG A 78 -5.82 -4.77 19.21
C ARG A 78 -6.91 -4.02 19.95
#